data_AF-A0A3N5TCJ3-F1
#
_entry.id   AF-A0A3N5TCJ3-F1
#
_cell.length_a   1.000
_cell.length_b   1.000
_cell.length_c   1.000
_cell.angle_alpha   90.00
_cell.angle_beta   90.00
_cell.angle_gamma   90.00
#
_symmetry.space_group_name_H-M   'P 1'
#
loop_
_entity.id
_entity.type
_entity.pdbx_description
1 polymer ?
#
loop_
_entity_poly.entity_id
_entity_poly.type
_entity_poly.pdbx_seq_one_letter_code
_entity_poly.pdbx_strand_id
1 'polypeptide(L)' 'MGQKKTFSTRIDDELLKTLKHLAVDTDRALGELLEEAIRELVRKYAKPKK' A
#
# COMPACT_ATOMS: atom_id res chain seq x y z
N MET A 1 -5.64 16.50 -10.47
CA MET A 1 -5.98 15.30 -9.67
C MET A 1 -5.79 14.08 -10.56
N GLY A 2 -4.77 13.27 -10.29
CA GLY A 2 -4.38 12.16 -11.18
C GLY A 2 -5.45 11.08 -11.25
N GLN A 3 -5.69 10.52 -12.44
CA GLN A 3 -6.64 9.43 -12.64
C GLN A 3 -6.20 8.20 -11.82
N LYS A 4 -6.98 7.84 -10.80
CA LYS A 4 -6.79 6.57 -10.08
C LYS A 4 -7.24 5.43 -10.99
N LYS A 5 -6.37 4.46 -11.24
CA LYS A 5 -6.71 3.24 -11.99
C LYS A 5 -6.92 2.08 -11.02
N THR A 6 -7.88 1.21 -11.32
CA THR A 6 -8.06 -0.04 -10.59
C THR A 6 -6.83 -0.90 -10.74
N PHE A 7 -6.21 -1.28 -9.62
CA PHE A 7 -5.08 -2.18 -9.56
C PHE A 7 -5.53 -3.48 -8.89
N SER A 8 -5.43 -4.59 -9.61
CA SER A 8 -5.71 -5.92 -9.10
C SER A 8 -4.42 -6.75 -9.10
N THR A 9 -4.13 -7.38 -7.97
CA THR A 9 -3.01 -8.32 -7.82
C THR A 9 -3.41 -9.43 -6.85
N ARG A 10 -2.69 -10.55 -6.87
CA ARG A 10 -2.81 -11.59 -5.84
C ARG A 10 -1.94 -11.21 -4.66
N ILE A 11 -2.52 -11.24 -3.47
CA ILE A 11 -1.83 -11.00 -2.20
C ILE A 11 -2.26 -12.09 -1.22
N ASP A 12 -1.38 -12.39 -0.28
CA ASP A 12 -1.66 -13.27 0.85
C ASP A 12 -2.87 -12.78 1.67
N ASP A 13 -3.71 -13.72 2.11
CA ASP A 13 -4.95 -13.42 2.83
C ASP A 13 -4.69 -12.83 4.23
N GLU A 14 -3.65 -13.29 4.93
CA GLU A 14 -3.29 -12.78 6.25
C GLU A 14 -2.75 -11.35 6.15
N LEU A 15 -1.94 -11.06 5.12
CA LEU A 15 -1.51 -9.70 4.83
C LEU A 15 -2.69 -8.77 4.55
N LEU A 16 -3.67 -9.22 3.76
CA LEU A 16 -4.87 -8.43 3.46
C LEU A 16 -5.70 -8.18 4.72
N LYS A 17 -5.87 -9.17 5.60
CA LYS A 17 -6.55 -9.01 6.89
C LYS A 17 -5.85 -7.98 7.76
N THR A 18 -4.53 -8.11 7.90
CA THR A 18 -3.71 -7.18 8.70
C THR A 18 -3.83 -5.75 8.18
N LEU A 19 -3.79 -5.57 6.86
CA LEU A 19 -3.96 -4.26 6.23
C LEU A 19 -5.37 -3.67 6.47
N LYS A 20 -6.41 -4.51 6.45
CA LYS A 20 -7.79 -4.09 6.77
C LYS A 20 -7.93 -3.67 8.23
N HIS A 21 -7.34 -4.41 9.17
CA HIS A 21 -7.31 -4.02 10.57
C HIS A 21 -6.62 -2.66 10.76
N LEU A 22 -5.44 -2.50 10.14
CA LEU A 22 -4.72 -1.23 10.18
C LEU A 22 -5.53 -0.06 9.60
N ALA A 23 -6.27 -0.29 8.52
CA ALA A 23 -7.16 0.72 7.93
C ALA A 23 -8.25 1.17 8.93
N VAL A 24 -8.84 0.23 9.67
CA VAL A 24 -9.83 0.52 10.72
C VAL A 24 -9.19 1.24 11.90
N ASP A 25 -8.03 0.76 12.37
CA ASP A 25 -7.33 1.35 13.53
C ASP A 25 -6.86 2.77 13.26
N THR A 26 -6.54 3.10 12.01
CA THR A 26 -6.02 4.42 11.61
C THR A 26 -7.08 5.35 11.04
N ASP A 27 -8.33 4.89 10.88
CA ASP A 27 -9.41 5.61 10.18
C ASP A 27 -9.00 6.05 8.76
N ARG A 28 -8.23 5.22 8.05
CA ARG A 28 -7.70 5.50 6.70
C ARG A 28 -8.27 4.55 5.67
N ALA A 29 -8.39 5.01 4.43
CA ALA A 29 -8.80 4.13 3.34
C ALA A 29 -7.68 3.12 3.01
N LEU A 30 -8.07 1.86 2.75
CA LEU A 30 -7.13 0.80 2.37
C LEU A 30 -6.28 1.17 1.15
N GLY A 31 -6.86 1.92 0.21
CA GLY A 31 -6.13 2.44 -0.95
C GLY A 31 -5.04 3.44 -0.58
N GLU A 32 -5.24 4.29 0.44
CA GLU A 32 -4.23 5.25 0.89
C GLU A 32 -3.04 4.55 1.56
N LEU A 33 -3.32 3.57 2.41
CA LEU A 33 -2.27 2.74 3.03
C LEU A 33 -1.49 1.94 1.99
N LEU A 34 -2.18 1.40 0.98
CA LEU A 34 -1.53 0.69 -0.11
C LEU A 34 -0.65 1.63 -0.96
N GLU A 35 -1.14 2.82 -1.30
CA GLU A 35 -0.35 3.84 -1.99
C GLU A 35 0.89 4.24 -1.18
N GLU A 36 0.75 4.40 0.13
CA GLU A 36 1.86 4.70 1.05
C GLU A 36 2.91 3.59 1.05
N ALA A 37 2.49 2.34 1.24
CA ALA A 37 3.37 1.17 1.21
C ALA A 37 4.12 1.06 -0.13
N ILE A 38 3.45 1.30 -1.26
CA ILE A 38 4.07 1.31 -2.59
C ILE A 38 5.12 2.43 -2.69
N ARG A 39 4.80 3.65 -2.22
CA ARG A 39 5.74 4.78 -2.26
C ARG A 39 6.97 4.51 -1.40
N GLU A 40 6.80 3.93 -0.22
CA GLU A 40 7.88 3.52 0.66
C GLU A 40 8.77 2.46 -0.01
N LEU A 41 8.17 1.45 -0.62
CA LEU A 41 8.89 0.42 -1.36
C LEU A 41 9.70 1.02 -2.51
N VAL A 42 9.08 1.85 -3.35
CA VAL A 42 9.77 2.53 -4.46
C VAL A 42 10.92 3.38 -3.95
N ARG A 43 10.72 4.17 -2.88
CA ARG A 43 11.80 4.97 -2.26
C ARG A 43 12.96 4.11 -1.76
N LYS A 44 12.66 2.97 -1.14
CA LYS A 44 13.65 2.01 -0.62
C LYS A 44 14.55 1.48 -1.74
N TYR A 45 14.00 1.20 -2.93
CA TYR A 45 14.77 0.71 -4.07
C TYR A 45 15.31 1.81 -4.99
N ALA A 46 14.75 3.02 -4.95
CA ALA A 46 15.21 4.17 -5.74
C ALA A 46 16.52 4.77 -5.20
N LYS A 47 16.86 4.55 -3.93
CA LYS A 47 18.21 4.84 -3.44
C LYS A 47 19.15 3.78 -4.01
N PRO A 48 20.10 4.12 -4.90
CA PRO A 48 21.12 3.15 -5.28
C PRO A 48 21.81 2.69 -4.01
N LYS A 49 21.89 1.38 -3.80
CA LYS A 49 22.81 0.80 -2.81
C LYS A 49 24.19 1.39 -3.12
N LYS A 50 24.64 2.32 -2.28
CA LYS A 50 26.06 2.64 -2.15
C LYS A 50 26.72 1.55 -1.32
#